data_AF-A0A839ZG99-F1
#
_entry.id   AF-A0A839ZG99-F1
#
_cell.length_a   1.000
_cell.length_b   1.000
_cell.length_c   1.000
_cell.angle_alpha   90.00
_cell.angle_beta   90.00
_cell.angle_gamma   90.00
#
_symmetry.space_group_name_H-M   'P 1'
#
loop_
_entity.id
_entity.type
_entity.pdbx_description
1 polymer ?
#
loop_
_entity_poly.entity_id
_entity_poly.type
_entity_poly.pdbx_seq_one_letter_code
_entity_poly.pdbx_strand_id
1 'polypeptide(L)'
;MNAIGTALLALSLGLALPAQANPSTLTGAISVAQVVDLIQRSPQDNAARNAAMAYLAGVGETTGLLVAEAGQRSSVSIACARPLGISSSAALAALSRADKGTWDKTAATPILVEDMLSRAGCG
;
A
#
# COMPACT_ATOMS: atom_id res chain seq x y z
N MET A 1 -36.95 48.59 -21.81
CA MET A 1 -36.57 48.44 -20.40
C MET A 1 -36.09 47.00 -20.21
N ASN A 2 -34.78 46.90 -20.03
CA ASN A 2 -33.91 45.81 -19.56
C ASN A 2 -34.18 44.37 -19.99
N ALA A 3 -33.39 43.96 -20.98
CA ALA A 3 -33.07 42.58 -21.29
C ALA A 3 -31.74 42.19 -20.60
N ILE A 4 -31.70 40.93 -20.12
CA ILE A 4 -30.51 40.06 -20.01
C ILE A 4 -29.52 40.37 -18.88
N GLY A 5 -29.32 39.36 -18.04
CA GLY A 5 -28.21 39.30 -17.08
C GLY A 5 -28.13 37.99 -16.33
N THR A 6 -28.41 36.85 -16.97
CA THR A 6 -28.24 35.52 -16.38
C THR A 6 -26.75 35.26 -16.19
N ALA A 7 -26.25 35.42 -14.97
CA ALA A 7 -24.85 35.17 -14.63
C ALA A 7 -24.50 33.69 -14.83
N LEU A 8 -23.62 33.42 -15.79
CA LEU A 8 -23.00 32.11 -16.02
C LEU A 8 -22.16 31.72 -14.80
N LEU A 9 -22.64 30.78 -14.00
CA LEU A 9 -21.81 29.95 -13.14
C LEU A 9 -20.98 29.02 -14.03
N ALA A 10 -19.75 29.43 -14.34
CA ALA A 10 -18.77 28.58 -14.99
C ALA A 10 -18.41 27.41 -14.06
N LEU A 11 -18.99 26.24 -14.35
CA LEU A 11 -18.63 24.95 -13.78
C LEU A 11 -17.17 24.64 -14.12
N SER A 12 -16.23 25.03 -13.26
CA SER A 12 -14.86 24.52 -13.30
C SER A 12 -14.82 23.10 -12.71
N LEU A 13 -15.39 22.14 -13.43
CA LEU A 13 -15.10 20.72 -13.22
C LEU A 13 -13.65 20.50 -13.64
N GLY A 14 -12.74 20.49 -12.65
CA GLY A 14 -11.38 20.02 -12.85
C GLY A 14 -11.44 18.61 -13.46
N LEU A 15 -10.84 18.46 -14.64
CA LEU A 15 -10.60 17.18 -15.29
C LEU A 15 -9.69 16.33 -14.39
N ALA A 16 -10.28 15.63 -13.43
CA ALA A 16 -9.60 14.58 -12.69
C ALA A 16 -9.33 13.45 -13.71
N LEU A 17 -8.14 13.48 -14.32
CA LEU A 17 -7.66 12.36 -15.13
C LEU A 17 -7.68 11.12 -14.25
N PRO A 18 -8.24 9.99 -14.72
CA PRO A 18 -8.23 8.76 -13.95
C PRO A 18 -6.77 8.42 -13.66
N ALA A 19 -6.41 8.36 -12.37
CA ALA A 19 -5.12 7.85 -11.96
C ALA A 19 -5.02 6.41 -12.49
N GLN A 20 -4.21 6.24 -13.55
CA GLN A 20 -3.92 4.92 -14.10
C GLN A 20 -3.22 4.15 -12.98
N ALA A 21 -3.89 3.14 -12.43
CA ALA A 21 -3.26 2.23 -11.49
C ALA A 21 -2.07 1.59 -12.21
N ASN A 22 -0.87 1.68 -11.61
CA ASN A 22 0.31 1.01 -12.13
C ASN A 22 -0.02 -0.49 -12.31
N PRO A 23 0.56 -1.18 -13.31
CA PRO A 23 0.16 -2.54 -13.62
C PRO A 23 0.27 -3.46 -12.41
N SER A 24 -0.89 -4.00 -12.02
CA SER A 24 -1.02 -5.11 -11.09
C SER A 24 -0.39 -6.37 -11.68
N THR A 25 -0.05 -7.33 -10.84
CA THR A 25 0.25 -8.70 -11.28
C THR A 25 -0.90 -9.26 -12.13
N LEU A 26 -0.67 -10.34 -12.89
CA LEU A 26 -1.71 -10.98 -13.73
C LEU A 26 -2.98 -11.37 -12.96
N THR A 27 -2.88 -11.59 -11.65
CA THR A 27 -4.00 -11.94 -10.77
C THR A 27 -4.63 -10.74 -10.06
N GLY A 28 -4.25 -9.51 -10.42
CA GLY A 28 -4.78 -8.27 -9.84
C GLY A 28 -4.15 -7.84 -8.52
N ALA A 29 -3.15 -8.57 -8.00
CA ALA A 29 -2.42 -8.14 -6.79
C ALA A 29 -1.48 -6.97 -7.09
N ILE A 30 -1.27 -6.09 -6.11
CA ILE A 30 -0.29 -5.00 -6.18
C ILE A 30 1.11 -5.58 -6.27
N SER A 31 1.85 -5.21 -7.32
CA SER A 31 3.16 -5.74 -7.63
C SER A 31 4.28 -5.11 -6.79
N VAL A 32 5.43 -5.78 -6.67
CA VAL A 32 6.63 -5.22 -6.03
C VAL A 32 7.04 -3.90 -6.70
N ALA A 33 7.07 -3.89 -8.04
CA ALA A 33 7.43 -2.70 -8.82
C ALA A 33 6.53 -1.50 -8.48
N GLN A 34 5.22 -1.73 -8.34
CA GLN A 34 4.27 -0.68 -8.00
C GLN A 34 4.50 -0.10 -6.61
N VAL A 35 4.72 -0.94 -5.58
CA VAL A 35 4.96 -0.43 -4.22
C VAL A 35 6.28 0.33 -4.14
N VAL A 36 7.33 -0.18 -4.78
CA VAL A 36 8.64 0.49 -4.82
C VAL A 36 8.52 1.86 -5.50
N ASP A 37 7.85 1.94 -6.65
CA ASP A 37 7.60 3.21 -7.36
C ASP A 37 6.84 4.22 -6.48
N LEU A 38 5.75 3.80 -5.85
CA LEU A 38 4.95 4.66 -4.95
C LEU A 38 5.81 5.22 -3.81
N ILE A 39 6.62 4.39 -3.17
CA ILE A 39 7.50 4.82 -2.07
C ILE A 39 8.57 5.78 -2.59
N GLN A 40 9.20 5.48 -3.72
CA GLN A 40 10.27 6.30 -4.29
C GLN A 40 9.80 7.68 -4.76
N ARG A 41 8.57 7.77 -5.31
CA ARG A 41 7.97 9.05 -5.71
C ARG A 41 7.42 9.86 -4.54
N SER A 42 7.12 9.23 -3.40
CA SER A 42 6.49 9.88 -2.24
C SER A 42 7.11 11.21 -1.74
N PRO A 43 8.44 11.46 -1.83
CA PRO A 43 9.00 12.74 -1.40
C PRO A 43 8.60 13.92 -2.30
N GLN A 44 8.23 13.65 -3.56
CA GLN A 44 7.97 14.67 -4.59
C GLN A 44 6.52 14.63 -5.11
N ASP A 45 5.81 13.53 -4.87
CA ASP A 45 4.45 13.27 -5.36
C ASP A 45 3.52 12.98 -4.19
N ASN A 46 2.59 13.91 -3.92
CA ASN A 46 1.61 13.79 -2.84
C ASN A 46 0.64 12.61 -3.07
N ALA A 47 0.29 12.31 -4.32
CA ALA A 47 -0.58 11.19 -4.64
C ALA A 47 0.15 9.86 -4.39
N ALA A 48 1.41 9.75 -4.82
CA ALA A 48 2.24 8.59 -4.53
C ALA A 48 2.45 8.40 -3.03
N ARG A 49 2.69 9.49 -2.28
CA ARG A 49 2.80 9.44 -0.81
C ARG A 49 1.54 8.91 -0.16
N ASN A 50 0.38 9.43 -0.53
CA ASN A 50 -0.90 9.02 0.04
C ASN A 50 -1.21 7.55 -0.32
N ALA A 51 -0.92 7.13 -1.55
CA ALA A 51 -1.10 5.75 -1.98
C ALA A 51 -0.14 4.79 -1.25
N ALA A 52 1.14 5.15 -1.10
CA ALA A 52 2.09 4.35 -0.32
C ALA A 52 1.67 4.24 1.14
N MET A 53 1.25 5.35 1.77
CA MET A 53 0.75 5.35 3.15
C MET A 53 -0.48 4.46 3.31
N ALA A 54 -1.48 4.60 2.44
CA ALA A 54 -2.70 3.79 2.49
C ALA A 54 -2.41 2.30 2.30
N TYR A 55 -1.54 1.95 1.34
CA TYR A 55 -1.14 0.57 1.10
C TYR A 55 -0.42 -0.02 2.31
N LEU A 56 0.59 0.67 2.84
CA LEU A 56 1.38 0.16 3.98
C LEU A 56 0.53 0.08 5.26
N ALA A 57 -0.36 1.05 5.50
CA ALA A 57 -1.30 1.00 6.62
C ALA A 57 -2.23 -0.22 6.50
N GLY A 58 -2.84 -0.43 5.33
CA GLY A 58 -3.72 -1.58 5.09
C GLY A 58 -3.02 -2.94 5.29
N VAL A 59 -1.77 -3.07 4.80
CA VAL A 59 -0.95 -4.26 5.06
C VAL A 59 -0.66 -4.41 6.54
N GLY A 60 -0.27 -3.33 7.21
CA GLY A 60 0.06 -3.30 8.62
C GLY A 60 -1.10 -3.76 9.52
N GLU A 61 -2.25 -3.13 9.35
CA GLU A 61 -3.49 -3.41 10.10
C GLU A 61 -4.00 -4.83 9.85
N THR A 62 -4.03 -5.26 8.59
CA THR A 62 -4.47 -6.62 8.24
C THR A 62 -3.54 -7.67 8.85
N THR A 63 -2.23 -7.45 8.84
CA THR A 63 -1.27 -8.36 9.48
C THR A 63 -1.50 -8.44 10.98
N GLY A 64 -1.72 -7.29 11.64
CA GLY A 64 -2.07 -7.25 13.07
C GLY A 64 -3.35 -8.02 13.38
N LEU A 65 -4.39 -7.86 12.57
CA LEU A 65 -5.64 -8.59 12.71
C LEU A 65 -5.45 -10.10 12.54
N LEU A 66 -4.67 -10.53 11.53
CA LEU A 66 -4.40 -11.95 11.29
C LEU A 66 -3.66 -12.61 12.47
N VAL A 67 -2.66 -11.92 13.05
CA VAL A 67 -1.96 -12.40 14.24
C VAL A 67 -2.89 -12.48 15.45
N ALA A 68 -3.73 -11.46 15.66
CA ALA A 68 -4.70 -11.46 16.75
C ALA A 68 -5.74 -12.59 16.63
N GLU A 69 -6.28 -12.82 15.43
CA GLU A 69 -7.22 -13.90 15.14
C GLU A 69 -6.57 -15.28 15.30
N ALA A 70 -5.34 -15.46 14.81
CA ALA A 70 -4.63 -16.71 14.95
C ALA A 70 -4.37 -17.08 16.42
N GLY A 71 -4.04 -16.09 17.26
CA GLY A 71 -3.91 -16.29 18.72
C GLY A 71 -5.24 -16.65 19.41
N GLN A 72 -6.38 -16.20 18.89
CA GLN A 72 -7.71 -16.53 19.44
C GLN A 72 -8.23 -17.89 19.00
N ARG A 73 -7.98 -18.29 17.75
CA ARG A 73 -8.55 -19.51 17.15
C ARG A 73 -7.69 -20.75 17.33
N SER A 74 -6.41 -20.58 17.62
CA SER A 74 -5.46 -21.69 17.71
C SER A 74 -5.30 -22.19 19.15
N SER A 75 -5.05 -23.49 19.30
CA SER A 75 -4.53 -24.07 20.54
C SER A 75 -3.06 -23.68 20.79
N VAL A 76 -2.43 -23.03 19.81
CA VAL A 76 -1.06 -22.49 19.87
C VAL A 76 -1.15 -20.97 20.01
N SER A 77 -0.60 -20.45 21.10
CA SER A 77 -0.47 -19.01 21.30
C SER A 77 0.58 -18.47 20.33
N ILE A 78 0.18 -17.61 19.39
CA ILE A 78 1.12 -16.80 18.63
C ILE A 78 1.50 -15.61 19.48
N ALA A 79 2.78 -15.50 19.81
CA ALA A 79 3.33 -14.36 20.53
C ALA A 79 4.40 -13.67 19.67
N CYS A 80 4.34 -12.35 19.60
CA CYS A 80 5.38 -11.55 18.95
C CYS A 80 6.24 -10.87 20.03
N ALA A 81 7.56 -11.01 19.93
CA ALA A 81 8.51 -10.39 20.84
C ALA A 81 8.53 -8.85 20.74
N ARG A 82 8.08 -8.29 19.60
CA ARG A 82 8.00 -6.85 19.35
C ARG A 82 6.68 -6.49 18.69
N PRO A 83 6.23 -5.22 18.79
CA PRO A 83 5.08 -4.74 18.02
C PRO A 83 5.26 -4.96 16.52
N LEU A 84 4.19 -5.36 15.85
CA LEU A 84 4.13 -5.37 14.39
C LEU A 84 4.25 -3.93 13.86
N GLY A 85 5.02 -3.75 12.80
CA GLY A 85 5.21 -2.43 12.21
C GLY A 85 5.80 -2.47 10.82
N ILE A 86 5.37 -1.52 9.99
CA ILE A 86 5.86 -1.34 8.64
C ILE A 86 6.09 0.15 8.36
N SER A 87 7.23 0.44 7.74
CA SER A 87 7.60 1.77 7.29
C SER A 87 8.02 1.69 5.83
N SER A 88 8.09 2.82 5.13
CA SER A 88 8.60 2.88 3.77
C SER A 88 10.01 2.28 3.63
N SER A 89 10.90 2.56 4.57
CA SER A 89 12.27 2.02 4.57
C SER A 89 12.30 0.52 4.79
N ALA A 90 11.50 0.00 5.73
CA ALA A 90 11.38 -1.42 5.97
C ALA A 90 10.76 -2.16 4.78
N ALA A 91 9.73 -1.59 4.16
CA ALA A 91 9.10 -2.14 2.97
C ALA A 91 10.09 -2.22 1.80
N LEU A 92 10.84 -1.15 1.51
CA LEU A 92 11.88 -1.17 0.48
C LEU A 92 12.95 -2.24 0.77
N ALA A 93 13.42 -2.34 2.01
CA ALA A 93 14.39 -3.36 2.40
C ALA A 93 13.85 -4.78 2.17
N ALA A 94 12.59 -5.03 2.57
CA ALA A 94 11.94 -6.32 2.38
C ALA A 94 11.77 -6.68 0.89
N LEU A 95 11.24 -5.76 0.11
CA LEU A 95 10.97 -5.93 -1.31
C LEU A 95 12.25 -6.06 -2.15
N SER A 96 13.35 -5.45 -1.71
CA SER A 96 14.65 -5.54 -2.40
C SER A 96 15.23 -6.97 -2.47
N ARG A 97 14.71 -7.89 -1.65
CA ARG A 97 15.12 -9.31 -1.64
C ARG A 97 14.50 -10.11 -2.79
N ALA A 98 13.42 -9.63 -3.41
CA ALA A 98 12.83 -10.28 -4.58
C ALA A 98 13.68 -10.06 -5.84
N ASP A 99 13.66 -11.01 -6.77
CA ASP A 99 14.33 -10.87 -8.06
C ASP A 99 13.77 -9.67 -8.85
N LYS A 100 14.64 -8.69 -9.16
CA LYS A 100 14.29 -7.49 -9.92
C LYS A 100 13.66 -7.80 -11.27
N GLY A 101 14.05 -8.91 -11.91
CA GLY A 101 13.49 -9.34 -13.19
C GLY A 101 12.01 -9.76 -13.12
N THR A 102 11.45 -9.91 -11.92
CA THR A 102 10.06 -10.35 -11.72
C THR A 102 9.20 -9.36 -10.93
N TRP A 103 9.72 -8.18 -10.57
CA TRP A 103 9.04 -7.25 -9.67
C TRP A 103 7.65 -6.81 -10.15
N ASP A 104 7.41 -6.74 -11.45
CA ASP A 104 6.13 -6.46 -12.10
C ASP A 104 5.09 -7.59 -11.92
N LYS A 105 5.53 -8.82 -11.64
CA LYS A 105 4.69 -10.01 -11.52
C LYS A 105 4.61 -10.58 -10.10
N THR A 106 5.55 -10.21 -9.25
CA THR A 106 5.59 -10.64 -7.85
C THR A 106 4.62 -9.80 -7.01
N ALA A 107 3.75 -10.45 -6.25
CA ALA A 107 2.86 -9.76 -5.31
C ALA A 107 3.65 -9.22 -4.11
N ALA A 108 3.49 -7.94 -3.78
CA ALA A 108 4.24 -7.30 -2.70
C ALA A 108 3.75 -7.70 -1.30
N THR A 109 2.43 -7.83 -1.13
CA THR A 109 1.82 -8.02 0.20
C THR A 109 2.35 -9.24 0.96
N PRO A 110 2.46 -10.44 0.36
CA PRO A 110 2.99 -11.61 1.08
C PRO A 110 4.42 -11.40 1.61
N ILE A 111 5.28 -10.74 0.84
CA ILE A 111 6.67 -10.44 1.24
C ILE A 111 6.69 -9.49 2.44
N LEU A 112 5.82 -8.48 2.43
CA LEU A 112 5.74 -7.50 3.51
C LEU A 112 5.17 -8.10 4.79
N VAL A 113 4.16 -8.97 4.69
CA VAL A 113 3.58 -9.70 5.82
C VAL A 113 4.65 -10.59 6.46
N GLU A 114 5.36 -11.40 5.66
CA GLU A 114 6.44 -12.27 6.15
C GLU A 114 7.54 -11.46 6.85
N ASP A 115 7.98 -10.35 6.24
CA ASP A 115 8.99 -9.47 6.82
C ASP A 115 8.54 -8.86 8.16
N MET A 116 7.29 -8.43 8.26
CA MET A 116 6.71 -7.92 9.51
C MET A 116 6.72 -8.98 10.60
N LEU A 117 6.25 -10.20 10.30
CA LEU A 117 6.21 -11.31 11.26
C LEU A 117 7.62 -11.70 11.73
N SER A 118 8.56 -11.79 10.78
CA SER A 118 9.96 -12.09 11.06
C SER A 118 10.62 -11.04 11.95
N ARG A 119 10.47 -9.74 11.63
CA ARG A 119 11.03 -8.65 12.44
C ARG A 119 10.38 -8.53 13.83
N ALA A 120 9.09 -8.85 13.92
CA ALA A 120 8.37 -8.88 15.18
C ALA A 120 8.70 -10.12 16.03
N GLY A 121 9.35 -11.13 15.46
CA GLY A 121 9.67 -12.38 16.13
C GLY A 121 8.42 -13.15 16.53
N CYS A 122 7.40 -13.16 15.67
CA CYS A 122 6.17 -13.90 15.93
C CYS A 122 6.39 -15.41 15.75
N GLY A 123 5.96 -16.21 16.73
CA GLY A 123 6.05 -17.67 16.73
C GLY A 123 5.06 -18.31 17.68
#